data_AF-A0A1M6PVH3-F1
#
_entry.id   AF-A0A1M6PVH3-F1
#
_cell.length_a   1.000
_cell.length_b   1.000
_cell.length_c   1.000
_cell.angle_alpha   90.00
_cell.angle_beta   90.00
_cell.angle_gamma   90.00
#
_symmetry.space_group_name_H-M   'P 1'
#
loop_
_entity.id
_entity.type
_entity.pdbx_description
1 polymer ?
#
loop_
_entity_poly.entity_id
_entity_poly.type
_entity_poly.pdbx_seq_one_letter_code
_entity_poly.pdbx_strand_id
1 'polypeptide(L)'
;MSLITESTATAPSPEADDLVRALHAAFFRLPPKLQARCKVPPTGDAAIDRPVLVAADNGSDHYRGVVVAGERDQDGHWLLDDAFTLLSLDHDEGPDAALVICHGWNCHADRI
;
A
#
# COMPACT_ATOMS: atom_id res chain seq x y z
N MET A 1 -12.46 18.37 10.33
CA MET A 1 -12.08 17.19 9.53
C MET A 1 -10.81 16.67 10.16
N SER A 2 -10.86 15.49 10.77
CA SER A 2 -9.67 14.83 11.30
C SER A 2 -9.06 14.04 10.17
N LEU A 3 -7.85 14.41 9.76
CA LEU A 3 -7.11 13.66 8.74
C LEU A 3 -6.61 12.36 9.37
N ILE A 4 -6.90 11.22 8.75
CA ILE A 4 -6.37 9.93 9.19
C ILE A 4 -5.02 9.71 8.52
N THR A 5 -3.97 9.94 9.29
CA THR A 5 -2.57 9.69 8.93
C THR A 5 -2.14 8.30 9.37
N GLU A 6 -1.12 7.76 8.71
CA GLU A 6 -0.45 6.52 9.13
C GLU A 6 0.00 6.61 10.62
N SER A 7 -0.30 5.59 11.42
CA SER A 7 0.02 5.57 12.86
C SER A 7 1.49 5.21 13.09
N THR A 8 2.20 6.01 13.90
CA THR A 8 3.68 6.07 13.94
C THR A 8 4.38 5.21 14.99
N ALA A 9 3.71 4.34 15.76
CA ALA A 9 4.23 3.99 17.10
C ALA A 9 4.62 2.51 17.36
N THR A 10 4.93 1.67 16.37
CA THR A 10 5.37 0.29 16.67
C THR A 10 6.51 -0.17 15.75
N ALA A 11 7.52 -0.81 16.34
CA ALA A 11 8.58 -1.48 15.59
C ALA A 11 7.96 -2.51 14.62
N PRO A 12 8.49 -2.66 13.39
CA PRO A 12 7.93 -3.59 12.43
C PRO A 12 7.92 -5.01 12.99
N SER A 13 6.80 -5.70 12.83
CA SER A 13 6.70 -7.12 13.19
C SER A 13 7.42 -7.98 12.15
N PRO A 14 7.82 -9.23 12.48
CA PRO A 14 8.38 -10.16 11.50
C PRO A 14 7.48 -10.36 10.27
N GLU A 15 6.16 -10.35 10.47
CA GLU A 15 5.19 -10.42 9.37
C GLU A 15 5.20 -9.20 8.46
N ALA A 16 5.48 -8.01 9.02
CA ALA A 16 5.64 -6.80 8.23
C ALA A 16 6.92 -6.88 7.39
N ASP A 17 8.03 -7.34 7.97
CA ASP A 17 9.30 -7.56 7.27
C ASP A 17 9.16 -8.56 6.11
N ASP A 18 8.49 -9.68 6.34
CA ASP A 18 8.27 -10.69 5.29
C ASP A 18 7.41 -10.14 4.15
N LEU A 19 6.36 -9.38 4.49
CA LEU A 19 5.47 -8.77 3.50
C LEU A 19 6.21 -7.74 2.63
N VAL A 20 6.96 -6.82 3.23
CA VAL A 20 7.67 -5.78 2.43
C VAL A 20 8.74 -6.39 1.54
N ARG A 21 9.43 -7.44 2.00
CA ARG A 21 10.41 -8.17 1.17
C ARG A 21 9.73 -8.85 -0.01
N ALA A 22 8.58 -9.48 0.23
CA ALA A 22 7.79 -10.10 -0.83
C ALA A 22 7.28 -9.06 -1.83
N LEU A 23 6.77 -7.92 -1.37
CA LEU A 23 6.31 -6.81 -2.20
C LEU A 23 7.45 -6.18 -3.01
N HIS A 24 8.62 -5.99 -2.41
CA HIS A 24 9.82 -5.51 -3.11
C HIS A 24 10.26 -6.47 -4.22
N ALA A 25 10.27 -7.78 -3.94
CA ALA A 25 10.56 -8.77 -4.97
C ALA A 25 9.48 -8.80 -6.06
N ALA A 26 8.21 -8.61 -5.71
CA ALA A 26 7.10 -8.59 -6.65
C ALA A 26 7.08 -7.32 -7.52
N PHE A 27 7.50 -6.17 -6.97
CA PHE A 27 7.62 -4.93 -7.72
C PHE A 27 8.51 -5.10 -8.97
N PHE A 28 9.63 -5.79 -8.86
CA PHE A 28 10.51 -6.03 -10.02
C PHE A 28 9.93 -6.99 -11.06
N ARG A 29 8.92 -7.79 -10.69
CA ARG A 29 8.19 -8.66 -11.63
C ARG A 29 7.05 -7.95 -12.34
N LEU A 30 6.61 -6.79 -11.84
CA LEU A 30 5.55 -6.02 -12.49
C LEU A 30 5.95 -5.61 -13.91
N PRO A 31 5.00 -5.54 -14.85
CA PRO A 31 5.22 -4.90 -16.14
C PRO A 31 5.78 -3.47 -15.98
N PRO A 32 6.70 -3.01 -16.84
CA PRO A 32 7.32 -1.68 -16.71
C PRO A 32 6.32 -0.52 -16.65
N LYS A 33 5.16 -0.66 -17.31
CA LYS A 33 4.08 0.34 -17.27
C LYS A 33 3.45 0.47 -15.88
N LEU A 34 3.38 -0.62 -15.12
CA LEU A 34 2.86 -0.61 -13.74
C LEU A 34 3.95 -0.12 -12.78
N GLN A 35 5.21 -0.54 -12.95
CA GLN A 35 6.33 0.01 -12.18
C GLN A 35 6.40 1.54 -12.28
N ALA A 36 6.18 2.10 -13.47
CA ALA A 36 6.17 3.55 -13.70
C ALA A 36 5.04 4.30 -12.96
N ARG A 37 4.00 3.59 -12.47
CA ARG A 37 2.94 4.18 -11.64
C ARG A 37 3.32 4.23 -10.15
N CYS A 38 4.31 3.45 -9.71
CA CYS A 38 4.86 3.54 -8.37
C CYS A 38 5.78 4.77 -8.26
N LYS A 39 5.26 5.86 -7.71
CA LYS A 39 6.06 7.09 -7.46
C LYS A 39 7.14 6.88 -6.41
N VAL A 40 6.88 6.00 -5.46
CA VAL A 40 7.81 5.58 -4.42
C VAL A 40 7.90 4.05 -4.49
N PRO A 41 8.93 3.49 -5.16
CA PRO A 41 9.15 2.05 -5.17
C PRO A 41 9.37 1.52 -3.75
N PRO A 42 8.84 0.32 -3.41
CA PRO A 42 9.17 -0.32 -2.15
C PRO A 42 10.68 -0.60 -2.08
N THR A 43 11.26 -0.41 -0.91
CA THR A 43 12.66 -0.67 -0.56
C THR A 43 12.91 -2.08 0.00
N GLY A 44 11.86 -2.76 0.48
CA GLY A 44 11.93 -4.05 1.17
C GLY A 44 12.30 -3.96 2.66
N ASP A 45 12.25 -2.77 3.26
CA ASP A 45 12.53 -2.50 4.67
C ASP A 45 11.27 -2.00 5.37
N ALA A 46 10.75 -2.73 6.36
CA ALA A 46 9.47 -2.40 6.99
C ALA A 46 9.54 -1.17 7.92
N ALA A 47 10.74 -0.69 8.24
CA ALA A 47 10.91 0.60 8.91
C ALA A 47 10.64 1.78 7.95
N ILE A 48 10.80 1.56 6.63
CA ILE A 48 10.60 2.55 5.55
C ILE A 48 9.27 2.31 4.86
N ASP A 49 9.05 1.09 4.37
CA ASP A 49 7.88 0.64 3.62
C ASP A 49 6.80 0.13 4.56
N ARG A 50 6.28 1.00 5.43
CA ARG A 50 5.33 0.56 6.44
C ARG A 50 4.08 -0.05 5.80
N PRO A 51 3.75 -1.33 6.08
CA PRO A 51 2.56 -1.92 5.52
C PRO A 51 1.31 -1.31 6.12
N VAL A 52 0.34 -1.01 5.27
CA VAL A 52 -0.99 -0.56 5.67
C VAL A 52 -1.99 -1.67 5.38
N LEU A 53 -3.00 -1.78 6.25
CA LEU A 53 -4.19 -2.59 6.02
C LEU A 53 -5.35 -1.63 5.74
N VAL A 54 -5.95 -1.76 4.56
CA VAL A 54 -7.08 -0.95 4.12
C VAL A 54 -8.26 -1.87 3.94
N ALA A 55 -9.40 -1.56 4.55
CA ALA A 55 -10.63 -2.32 4.39
C ALA A 55 -11.70 -1.45 3.75
N ALA A 56 -12.52 -2.02 2.89
CA ALA A 56 -13.72 -1.34 2.39
C ALA A 56 -14.68 -1.07 3.54
N ASP A 57 -15.41 0.05 3.48
CA ASP A 57 -16.35 0.46 4.55
C ASP A 57 -17.47 -0.57 4.78
N ASN A 58 -17.87 -1.27 3.72
CA ASN A 58 -18.84 -2.36 3.76
C ASN A 58 -18.22 -3.71 4.20
N GLY A 59 -16.93 -3.76 4.48
CA GLY A 59 -16.16 -4.96 4.83
C GLY A 59 -16.05 -6.01 3.73
N SER A 60 -16.39 -5.70 2.47
CA SER A 60 -16.36 -6.68 1.38
C SER A 60 -14.94 -7.07 1.00
N ASP A 61 -14.00 -6.14 1.13
CA ASP A 61 -12.63 -6.29 0.68
C ASP A 61 -11.67 -5.72 1.72
N HIS A 62 -10.50 -6.34 1.80
CA HIS A 62 -9.37 -5.79 2.54
C HIS A 62 -8.09 -6.04 1.75
N TYR A 63 -7.21 -5.05 1.76
CA TYR A 63 -5.94 -5.08 1.08
C TYR A 63 -4.85 -4.75 2.08
N ARG A 64 -3.86 -5.64 2.20
CA ARG A 64 -2.61 -5.36 2.90
C ARG A 64 -1.52 -5.06 1.88
N GLY A 65 -0.75 -4.01 2.10
CA GLY A 65 0.28 -3.63 1.13
C GLY A 65 1.09 -2.42 1.57
N VAL A 66 1.89 -1.89 0.64
CA VAL A 66 2.68 -0.68 0.84
C VAL A 66 2.17 0.42 -0.08
N VAL A 67 2.03 1.64 0.44
CA VAL A 67 1.61 2.80 -0.36
C VAL A 67 2.78 3.22 -1.26
N VAL A 68 2.55 3.18 -2.57
CA VAL A 68 3.57 3.46 -3.60
C VAL A 68 3.28 4.75 -4.39
N ALA A 69 2.09 5.33 -4.21
CA ALA A 69 1.74 6.67 -4.68
C ALA A 69 0.58 7.25 -3.86
N GLY A 70 0.53 8.56 -3.67
CA GLY A 70 -0.51 9.25 -2.91
C GLY A 70 -0.06 10.65 -2.51
N GLU A 71 -0.91 11.37 -1.78
CA GLU A 71 -0.52 12.62 -1.13
C GLU A 71 0.15 12.35 0.22
N ARG A 72 1.01 13.28 0.64
CA ARG A 72 1.70 13.23 1.93
C ARG A 72 1.39 14.46 2.75
N ASP A 73 1.32 14.30 4.06
CA ASP A 73 1.18 15.41 5.01
C ASP A 73 2.50 16.18 5.19
N GLN A 74 2.50 17.17 6.10
CA GLN A 74 3.67 18.00 6.38
C GLN A 74 4.82 17.24 7.05
N ASP A 75 4.51 16.12 7.70
CA ASP A 75 5.47 15.22 8.36
C ASP A 75 5.96 14.11 7.41
N GLY A 76 5.43 14.07 6.19
CA GLY A 76 5.77 13.09 5.16
C GLY A 76 5.02 11.76 5.27
N HIS A 77 4.01 11.65 6.13
CA HIS A 77 3.14 10.47 6.19
C HIS A 77 2.13 10.49 5.05
N TRP A 78 1.70 9.31 4.61
CA TRP A 78 0.65 9.21 3.59
C TRP A 78 -0.69 9.71 4.13
N LEU A 79 -1.36 10.57 3.35
CA LEU A 79 -2.75 10.96 3.57
C LEU A 79 -3.65 9.85 3.04
N LEU A 80 -4.28 9.12 3.95
CA LEU A 80 -5.09 7.94 3.60
C LEU A 80 -6.58 8.27 3.43
N ASP A 81 -7.01 9.50 3.70
CA ASP A 81 -8.38 9.97 3.44
C ASP A 81 -8.64 10.29 1.97
N ASP A 82 -7.58 10.61 1.23
CA ASP A 82 -7.62 10.90 -0.20
C ASP A 82 -7.23 9.66 -1.04
N ALA A 83 -7.21 9.80 -2.36
CA ALA A 83 -6.83 8.71 -3.24
C ALA A 83 -5.33 8.36 -3.13
N PHE A 84 -5.03 7.08 -2.91
CA PHE A 84 -3.66 6.54 -2.91
C PHE A 84 -3.59 5.22 -3.66
N THR A 85 -2.38 4.83 -4.06
CA THR A 85 -2.10 3.56 -4.73
C THR A 85 -1.33 2.65 -3.80
N LEU A 86 -1.87 1.46 -3.59
CA LEU A 86 -1.29 0.39 -2.82
C LEU A 86 -0.67 -0.66 -3.75
N LEU A 87 0.55 -1.10 -3.46
CA LEU A 87 1.08 -2.34 -3.99
C LEU A 87 0.73 -3.46 -3.01
N SER A 88 -0.02 -4.46 -3.47
CA SER A 88 -0.55 -5.53 -2.61
C SER A 88 -0.35 -6.91 -3.25
N LEU A 89 -0.18 -7.92 -2.39
CA LEU A 89 -0.23 -9.34 -2.75
C LEU A 89 -1.59 -9.98 -2.40
N ASP A 90 -2.44 -9.26 -1.66
CA ASP A 90 -3.75 -9.73 -1.23
C ASP A 90 -4.77 -9.45 -2.34
N HIS A 91 -4.69 -10.22 -3.42
CA HIS A 91 -5.64 -10.16 -4.53
C HIS A 91 -5.92 -11.54 -5.13
N ASP A 92 -7.10 -11.69 -5.74
CA ASP A 92 -7.59 -12.98 -6.25
C ASP A 92 -6.89 -13.46 -7.55
N GLU A 93 -6.02 -12.66 -8.14
CA GLU A 93 -5.44 -12.90 -9.49
C GLU A 93 -4.09 -13.63 -9.48
N GLY A 94 -3.73 -14.28 -8.37
CA GLY A 94 -2.55 -15.15 -8.28
C GLY A 94 -1.43 -14.59 -7.40
N PRO A 95 -0.20 -15.14 -7.50
CA PRO A 95 0.89 -14.86 -6.55
C PRO A 95 1.68 -13.57 -6.87
N ASP A 96 1.31 -12.86 -7.93
CA ASP A 96 1.99 -11.61 -8.30
C ASP A 96 1.50 -10.45 -7.43
N ALA A 97 2.07 -9.27 -7.59
CA ALA A 97 1.55 -8.08 -6.94
C ALA A 97 0.64 -7.31 -7.89
N ALA A 98 -0.37 -6.66 -7.32
CA ALA A 98 -1.26 -5.76 -8.04
C ALA A 98 -1.15 -4.33 -7.50
N LEU A 99 -1.45 -3.37 -8.37
CA LEU A 99 -1.67 -1.99 -7.97
C LEU A 99 -3.16 -1.75 -7.75
N VAL A 100 -3.50 -1.35 -6.54
CA VAL A 100 -4.87 -1.06 -6.12
C VAL A 100 -4.98 0.44 -5.86
N ILE A 101 -5.91 1.13 -6.53
CA ILE A 101 -6.26 2.51 -6.18
C ILE A 101 -7.29 2.45 -5.07
N CYS A 102 -6.95 3.01 -3.92
CA CYS A 102 -7.87 3.23 -2.81
C CYS A 102 -8.37 4.67 -2.85
N HIS A 103 -9.68 4.88 -2.95
CA HIS A 103 -10.32 6.21 -2.82
C HIS A 103 -10.60 6.55 -1.35
N GLY A 104 -9.53 6.67 -0.56
CA GLY A 104 -9.61 6.89 0.89
C GLY A 104 -9.82 5.62 1.71
N TRP A 105 -10.03 5.77 3.02
CA TRP A 105 -10.28 4.67 3.96
C TRP A 105 -11.50 3.81 3.62
N ASN A 106 -12.46 4.32 2.84
CA ASN A 106 -13.69 3.58 2.51
C ASN A 106 -13.53 2.61 1.32
N CYS A 107 -12.32 2.50 0.76
CA CYS A 107 -11.89 1.54 -0.26
C CYS A 107 -12.97 1.16 -1.28
N HIS A 108 -13.40 2.12 -2.10
CA HIS A 108 -13.83 1.76 -3.46
C HIS A 108 -12.54 1.50 -4.24
N ALA A 109 -12.21 0.23 -4.45
CA ALA A 109 -10.94 -0.16 -5.05
C ALA A 109 -11.07 -0.24 -6.58
N ASP A 110 -10.35 0.61 -7.30
CA ASP A 110 -10.18 0.47 -8.74
C ASP A 110 -8.84 -0.22 -9.03
N ARG A 111 -8.89 -1.34 -9.75
CA ARG A 111 -7.69 -2.06 -10.20
C ARG A 111 -7.17 -1.46 -11.51
N ILE A 112 -5.85 -1.39 -11.64
CA ILE A 112 -5.15 -0.84 -12.81
C ILE A 112 -4.45 -1.93 -13.60
#